data_AF-A0A7R9K9P4-F1
#
_entry.id   AF-A0A7R9K9P4-F1
#
_cell.length_a   1.000
_cell.length_b   1.000
_cell.length_c   1.000
_cell.angle_alpha   90.00
_cell.angle_beta   90.00
_cell.angle_gamma   90.00
#
_symmetry.space_group_name_H-M   'P 1'
#
loop_
_entity.id
_entity.type
_entity.pdbx_description
1 polymer ?
#
loop_
_entity_poly.entity_id
_entity_poly.type
_entity_poly.pdbx_seq_one_letter_code
_entity_poly.pdbx_strand_id
1 'polypeptide(L)'
;MNARPTILAPVIPPPITAEQLERKTHLLLDEFLQNANLQEAEQTVVETFTDSNFHAFILECINYVMERTSHARLSLGKLLCHLISNGIVKKEYYIEGLKSFLSFADDYAIDVPKVWLYVAETIVPLMSTEVITFTDFRKIVEDIKPINFIIRLFPLLIKDKVKEEFGNNINLCWDLGLNPKPPVQKYETLYLDRQHFEFTLGAPTYPQSYQVVTTALSMTEVEDKILEFLLSSNSFDQIVSWIS
;
A
#
# COMPACT_ATOMS: atom_id res chain seq x y z
N MET A 1 54.47 -22.68 35.38
CA MET A 1 53.25 -21.88 35.57
C MET A 1 52.82 -21.38 34.21
N ASN A 2 51.94 -22.12 33.51
CA ASN A 2 51.39 -21.65 32.23
C ASN A 2 49.89 -21.42 32.43
N ALA A 3 49.51 -20.16 32.65
CA ALA A 3 48.12 -19.76 32.70
C ALA A 3 47.51 -19.90 31.28
N ARG A 4 46.47 -20.72 31.19
CA ARG A 4 45.67 -20.89 29.97
C ARG A 4 44.90 -19.58 29.72
N PRO A 5 44.85 -19.04 28.49
CA PRO A 5 44.06 -17.85 28.23
C PRO A 5 42.57 -18.18 28.39
N THR A 6 41.90 -17.51 29.31
CA THR A 6 40.45 -17.57 29.45
C THR A 6 39.84 -16.85 28.25
N ILE A 7 39.27 -17.61 27.31
CA ILE A 7 38.41 -17.07 26.26
C ILE A 7 37.11 -16.63 26.96
N LEU A 8 36.91 -15.32 27.11
CA LEU A 8 35.64 -14.78 27.57
C LEU A 8 34.59 -15.10 26.50
N ALA A 9 33.56 -15.87 26.87
CA ALA A 9 32.41 -16.07 26.00
C ALA A 9 31.80 -14.70 25.63
N PRO A 10 31.34 -14.49 24.40
CA PRO A 10 30.70 -13.24 24.01
C PRO A 10 29.52 -12.99 24.95
N VAL A 11 29.57 -11.87 25.67
CA VAL A 11 28.47 -11.41 26.52
C VAL A 11 27.32 -11.06 25.58
N ILE A 12 26.35 -11.95 25.47
CA ILE A 12 25.12 -11.69 24.72
C ILE A 12 24.37 -10.60 25.50
N PRO A 13 24.13 -9.42 24.91
CA PRO A 13 23.34 -8.38 25.55
C PRO A 13 21.95 -8.94 25.91
N PRO A 14 21.36 -8.56 27.05
CA PRO A 14 20.02 -8.98 27.40
C PRO A 14 19.02 -8.57 26.29
N PRO A 15 17.99 -9.39 26.01
CA PRO A 15 16.96 -9.04 25.03
C PRO A 15 16.32 -7.70 25.37
N ILE A 16 16.10 -6.86 24.36
CA ILE A 16 15.36 -5.60 24.52
C ILE A 16 13.91 -5.91 24.92
N THR A 17 13.40 -5.20 25.92
CA THR A 17 11.99 -5.29 26.35
C THR A 17 11.07 -4.58 25.35
N ALA A 18 9.76 -4.86 25.41
CA ALA A 18 8.79 -4.21 24.53
C ALA A 18 8.77 -2.68 24.72
N GLU A 19 8.82 -2.20 25.97
CA GLU A 19 8.85 -0.78 26.29
C GLU A 19 10.14 -0.10 25.81
N GLN A 20 11.27 -0.81 25.89
CA GLN A 20 12.53 -0.30 25.34
C GLN A 20 12.51 -0.26 23.81
N LEU A 21 11.92 -1.27 23.16
CA LEU A 21 11.77 -1.32 21.72
C LEU A 21 10.94 -0.13 21.22
N GLU A 22 9.78 0.10 21.83
CA GLU A 22 8.89 1.22 21.53
C GLU A 22 9.65 2.55 21.65
N ARG A 23 10.21 2.82 22.83
CA ARG A 23 10.94 4.06 23.10
C ARG A 23 12.07 4.30 22.12
N LYS A 24 12.88 3.27 21.83
CA LYS A 24 14.01 3.42 20.91
C LYS A 24 13.55 3.62 19.46
N THR A 25 12.47 2.95 19.05
CA THR A 25 11.88 3.12 17.72
C THR A 25 11.37 4.55 17.54
N HIS A 26 10.65 5.09 18.52
CA HIS A 26 10.11 6.46 18.46
C HIS A 26 11.22 7.51 18.39
N LEU A 27 12.28 7.36 19.22
CA LEU A 27 13.44 8.25 19.19
C LEU A 27 14.13 8.25 17.82
N LEU A 28 14.40 7.06 17.27
CA LEU A 28 14.99 6.91 15.94
C LEU A 28 14.13 7.59 14.87
N LEU A 29 12.81 7.39 14.90
CA LEU A 29 11.91 7.99 13.93
C LEU A 29 11.80 9.51 14.09
N ASP A 30 11.78 10.04 15.31
CA ASP A 30 11.76 11.49 15.51
C ASP A 30 13.04 12.16 14.99
N GLU A 31 14.22 11.57 15.25
CA GLU A 31 15.49 12.05 14.72
C GLU A 31 15.53 11.98 13.19
N PHE A 32 15.13 10.84 12.63
CA PHE A 32 15.09 10.66 11.17
C PHE A 32 14.09 11.61 10.49
N LEU A 33 12.92 11.83 11.07
CA LEU A 33 11.91 12.73 10.51
C LEU A 33 12.33 14.20 10.58
N GLN A 34 13.21 14.58 11.49
CA GLN A 34 13.77 15.92 11.59
C GLN A 34 14.94 16.14 10.61
N ASN A 35 15.84 15.16 10.52
CA ASN A 35 17.12 15.32 9.80
C ASN A 35 17.12 14.72 8.40
N ALA A 36 16.17 13.83 8.09
CA ALA A 36 16.06 13.06 6.84
C ALA A 36 17.35 12.31 6.43
N ASN A 37 18.18 11.95 7.41
CA ASN A 37 19.47 11.30 7.19
C ASN A 37 19.33 9.77 7.24
N LEU A 38 19.29 9.13 6.07
CA LEU A 38 19.10 7.67 5.95
C LEU A 38 20.27 6.88 6.54
N GLN A 39 21.49 7.37 6.37
CA GLN A 39 22.72 6.69 6.78
C GLN A 39 22.86 6.69 8.30
N GLU A 40 22.51 7.80 8.94
CA GLU A 40 22.47 7.89 10.40
C GLU A 40 21.36 7.00 10.98
N ALA A 41 20.16 7.03 10.39
CA ALA A 41 19.07 6.15 10.81
C ALA A 41 19.45 4.67 10.64
N GLU A 42 20.09 4.29 9.53
CA GLU A 42 20.61 2.94 9.31
C GLU A 42 21.59 2.53 10.42
N GLN A 43 22.57 3.38 10.72
CA GLN A 43 23.54 3.10 11.79
C GLN A 43 22.84 2.90 13.13
N THR A 44 21.87 3.75 13.48
CA THR A 44 21.07 3.61 14.71
C THR A 44 20.28 2.29 14.72
N VAL A 45 19.70 1.87 13.57
CA VAL A 45 19.01 0.58 13.46
C VAL A 45 19.96 -0.58 13.74
N VAL A 46 21.13 -0.58 13.10
CA VAL A 46 22.16 -1.63 13.23
C VAL A 46 22.68 -1.75 14.66
N GLU A 47 22.84 -0.62 15.36
CA GLU A 47 23.30 -0.59 16.75
C GLU A 47 22.22 -1.02 17.75
N THR A 48 20.95 -0.84 17.40
CA THR A 48 19.85 -0.94 18.35
C THR A 48 19.09 -2.26 18.28
N PHE A 49 18.82 -2.75 17.07
CA PHE A 49 17.89 -3.84 16.84
C PHE A 49 18.62 -5.06 16.26
N THR A 50 18.06 -6.23 16.49
CA THR A 50 18.53 -7.50 15.93
C THR A 50 17.42 -8.16 15.12
N ASP A 51 17.75 -9.23 14.40
CA ASP A 51 16.79 -10.09 13.70
C ASP A 51 15.55 -10.45 14.54
N SER A 52 15.76 -10.72 15.83
CA SER A 52 14.67 -11.06 16.77
C SER A 52 13.68 -9.92 17.05
N ASN A 53 14.07 -8.69 16.71
CA ASN A 53 13.31 -7.47 17.01
C ASN A 53 12.67 -6.85 15.76
N PHE A 54 13.16 -7.17 14.56
CA PHE A 54 12.75 -6.44 13.35
C PHE A 54 11.26 -6.53 13.06
N HIS A 55 10.62 -7.67 13.30
CA HIS A 55 9.16 -7.78 13.17
C HIS A 55 8.44 -6.70 14.01
N ALA A 56 8.76 -6.63 15.30
CA ALA A 56 8.11 -5.71 16.22
C ALA A 56 8.53 -4.25 15.96
N PHE A 57 9.79 -4.03 15.56
CA PHE A 57 10.27 -2.72 15.12
C PHE A 57 9.48 -2.18 13.92
N ILE A 58 9.20 -3.02 12.90
CA ILE A 58 8.42 -2.60 11.74
C ILE A 58 6.98 -2.27 12.13
N LEU A 59 6.34 -3.13 12.91
CA LEU A 59 4.98 -2.88 13.41
C LEU A 59 4.92 -1.55 14.16
N GLU A 60 5.87 -1.32 15.07
CA GLU A 60 5.94 -0.11 15.86
C GLU A 60 6.20 1.14 15.00
N CYS A 61 7.06 1.02 13.98
CA CYS A 61 7.28 2.09 13.02
C CYS A 61 5.98 2.50 12.32
N ILE A 62 5.20 1.52 11.85
CA ILE A 62 3.93 1.76 11.15
C ILE A 62 2.94 2.42 12.11
N ASN A 63 2.75 1.84 13.30
CA ASN A 63 1.86 2.40 14.34
C ASN A 63 2.19 3.86 14.63
N TYR A 64 3.48 4.16 14.86
CA TYR A 64 3.94 5.49 15.23
C TYR A 64 3.59 6.60 14.22
N VAL A 65 3.57 6.27 12.92
CA VAL A 65 3.32 7.27 11.87
C VAL A 65 1.85 7.37 11.44
N MET A 66 0.96 6.50 11.94
CA MET A 66 -0.46 6.55 11.59
C MET A 66 -1.13 7.87 11.98
N GLU A 67 -0.70 8.48 13.09
CA GLU A 67 -1.24 9.75 13.59
C GLU A 67 -0.43 10.98 13.12
N ARG A 68 0.60 10.79 12.28
CA ARG A 68 1.49 11.84 11.82
C ARG A 68 1.11 12.40 10.45
N THR A 69 1.98 13.19 9.84
CA THR A 69 1.73 13.81 8.53
C THR A 69 1.93 12.80 7.39
N SER A 70 1.35 13.09 6.22
CA SER A 70 1.60 12.33 4.98
C SER A 70 3.10 12.29 4.63
N HIS A 71 3.80 13.41 4.85
CA HIS A 71 5.25 13.47 4.70
C HIS A 71 5.97 12.45 5.61
N ALA A 72 5.59 12.35 6.88
CA ALA A 72 6.20 11.39 7.80
C ALA A 72 5.99 9.93 7.37
N ARG A 73 4.79 9.60 6.88
CA ARG A 73 4.49 8.23 6.40
C ARG A 73 5.28 7.86 5.15
N LEU A 74 5.38 8.78 4.18
CA LEU A 74 6.21 8.59 2.98
C LEU A 74 7.71 8.51 3.35
N SER A 75 8.17 9.33 4.30
CA SER A 75 9.55 9.29 4.78
C SER A 75 9.86 7.97 5.49
N LEU A 76 8.94 7.44 6.30
CA LEU A 76 9.08 6.08 6.85
C LEU A 76 9.22 5.06 5.72
N GLY A 77 8.34 5.10 4.72
CA GLY A 77 8.42 4.18 3.59
C GLY A 77 9.78 4.22 2.88
N LYS A 78 10.38 5.41 2.75
CA LYS A 78 11.75 5.57 2.21
C LYS A 78 12.82 4.96 3.12
N LEU A 79 12.71 5.14 4.44
CA LEU A 79 13.62 4.51 5.40
C LEU A 79 13.53 2.98 5.32
N LEU A 80 12.32 2.43 5.34
CA LEU A 80 12.12 0.98 5.25
C LEU A 80 12.61 0.42 3.92
N CYS A 81 12.37 1.13 2.81
CA CYS A 81 12.94 0.80 1.51
C CYS A 81 14.47 0.74 1.57
N HIS A 82 15.13 1.75 2.17
CA HIS A 82 16.58 1.81 2.30
C HIS A 82 17.13 0.62 3.11
N LEU A 83 16.56 0.35 4.28
CA LEU A 83 16.98 -0.73 5.16
C LEU A 83 16.85 -2.11 4.50
N ILE A 84 15.79 -2.34 3.73
CA ILE A 84 15.60 -3.62 3.03
C ILE A 84 16.53 -3.73 1.82
N SER A 85 16.66 -2.68 1.02
CA SER A 85 17.55 -2.67 -0.14
C SER A 85 19.02 -2.91 0.24
N ASN A 86 19.43 -2.42 1.41
CA ASN A 86 20.79 -2.60 1.94
C ASN A 86 20.97 -3.92 2.73
N GLY A 87 19.93 -4.74 2.85
CA GLY A 87 19.99 -6.03 3.55
C GLY A 87 20.08 -5.93 5.07
N ILE A 88 19.84 -4.76 5.65
CA ILE A 88 19.80 -4.54 7.11
C ILE A 88 18.56 -5.20 7.70
N VAL A 89 17.42 -5.04 7.03
CA VAL A 89 16.16 -5.69 7.40
C VAL A 89 15.76 -6.64 6.28
N LYS A 90 15.55 -7.91 6.63
CA LYS A 90 15.03 -8.90 5.68
C LYS A 90 13.59 -8.53 5.28
N LYS A 91 13.26 -8.71 4.00
CA LYS A 91 11.94 -8.41 3.44
C LYS A 91 10.81 -9.14 4.18
N GLU A 92 11.09 -10.34 4.68
CA GLU A 92 10.14 -11.17 5.42
C GLU A 92 9.68 -10.49 6.71
N TYR A 93 10.59 -9.86 7.46
CA TYR A 93 10.24 -9.13 8.69
C TYR A 93 9.35 -7.92 8.39
N TYR A 94 9.56 -7.24 7.27
CA TYR A 94 8.67 -6.17 6.83
C TYR A 94 7.27 -6.69 6.51
N ILE A 95 7.18 -7.76 5.71
CA ILE A 95 5.91 -8.39 5.33
C ILE A 95 5.13 -8.81 6.57
N GLU A 96 5.77 -9.46 7.52
CA GLU A 96 5.13 -9.89 8.76
C GLU A 96 4.68 -8.71 9.63
N GLY A 97 5.52 -7.68 9.82
CA GLY A 97 5.16 -6.50 10.60
C GLY A 97 3.99 -5.73 10.00
N LEU A 98 3.95 -5.59 8.67
CA LEU A 98 2.83 -4.98 7.97
C LEU A 98 1.56 -5.85 8.07
N LYS A 99 1.66 -7.17 7.91
CA LYS A 99 0.54 -8.09 8.13
C LYS A 99 -0.05 -7.96 9.54
N SER A 100 0.81 -7.89 10.56
CA SER A 100 0.40 -7.69 11.95
C SER A 100 -0.42 -6.40 12.10
N PHE A 101 0.04 -5.28 11.53
CA PHE A 101 -0.73 -4.04 11.53
C PHE A 101 -2.08 -4.19 10.82
N LEU A 102 -2.07 -4.76 9.61
CA LEU A 102 -3.26 -4.90 8.79
C LEU A 102 -4.33 -5.81 9.41
N SER A 103 -3.94 -6.75 10.27
CA SER A 103 -4.89 -7.62 10.99
C SER A 103 -5.82 -6.87 11.94
N PHE A 104 -5.43 -5.68 12.41
CA PHE A 104 -6.23 -4.80 13.25
C PHE A 104 -6.66 -3.50 12.54
N ALA A 105 -6.35 -3.33 11.25
CA ALA A 105 -6.59 -2.08 10.53
C ALA A 105 -8.10 -1.73 10.40
N ASP A 106 -8.98 -2.73 10.39
CA ASP A 106 -10.44 -2.51 10.43
C ASP A 106 -10.87 -1.87 11.76
N ASP A 107 -10.27 -2.27 12.89
CA ASP A 107 -10.54 -1.68 14.20
C ASP A 107 -9.96 -0.26 14.29
N TYR A 108 -8.73 -0.05 13.81
CA TYR A 108 -8.14 1.29 13.69
C TYR A 108 -8.98 2.23 12.82
N ALA A 109 -9.69 1.72 11.80
CA ALA A 109 -10.51 2.53 10.91
C ALA A 109 -11.72 3.14 11.61
N ILE A 110 -12.12 2.60 12.78
CA ILE A 110 -13.21 3.15 13.60
C ILE A 110 -12.80 4.53 14.14
N ASP A 111 -11.59 4.63 14.69
CA ASP A 111 -11.07 5.86 15.28
C ASP A 111 -10.37 6.75 14.23
N VAL A 112 -9.77 6.14 13.22
CA VAL A 112 -8.99 6.79 12.17
C VAL A 112 -9.52 6.42 10.78
N PRO A 113 -10.55 7.13 10.26
CA PRO A 113 -11.21 6.80 8.98
C PRO A 113 -10.28 6.76 7.76
N LYS A 114 -9.10 7.40 7.86
CA LYS A 114 -8.08 7.48 6.81
C LYS A 114 -6.97 6.43 6.96
N VAL A 115 -7.04 5.50 7.91
CA VAL A 115 -5.96 4.53 8.17
C VAL A 115 -5.53 3.76 6.93
N TRP A 116 -6.47 3.35 6.06
CA TRP A 116 -6.17 2.67 4.81
C TRP A 116 -5.33 3.52 3.83
N LEU A 117 -5.56 4.82 3.80
CA LEU A 117 -4.74 5.76 3.03
C LEU A 117 -3.37 5.93 3.70
N TYR A 118 -3.34 6.01 5.03
CA TYR A 118 -2.12 6.23 5.78
C TYR A 118 -1.16 5.05 5.64
N VAL A 119 -1.63 3.83 5.82
CA VAL A 119 -0.82 2.63 5.59
C VAL A 119 -0.38 2.52 4.13
N ALA A 120 -1.23 2.94 3.17
CA ALA A 120 -0.84 3.03 1.75
C ALA A 120 0.34 3.96 1.51
N GLU A 121 0.38 5.13 2.14
CA GLU A 121 1.52 6.05 2.05
C GLU A 121 2.82 5.44 2.58
N THR A 122 2.76 4.48 3.52
CA THR A 122 3.98 3.82 4.03
C THR A 122 4.56 2.78 3.08
N ILE A 123 3.72 2.10 2.28
CA ILE A 123 4.17 1.04 1.35
C ILE A 123 4.53 1.56 -0.04
N VAL A 124 3.98 2.71 -0.46
CA VAL A 124 4.22 3.30 -1.80
C VAL A 124 5.71 3.35 -2.15
N PRO A 125 6.61 3.90 -1.29
CA PRO A 125 8.04 3.97 -1.64
C PRO A 125 8.69 2.60 -1.87
N LEU A 126 8.23 1.55 -1.19
CA LEU A 126 8.79 0.20 -1.31
C LEU A 126 8.32 -0.50 -2.59
N MET A 127 7.07 -0.26 -3.01
CA MET A 127 6.55 -0.82 -4.25
C MET A 127 7.04 -0.04 -5.48
N SER A 128 7.21 1.28 -5.36
CA SER A 128 7.75 2.12 -6.42
C SER A 128 9.20 1.77 -6.76
N THR A 129 9.99 1.29 -5.80
CA THR A 129 11.37 0.81 -5.99
C THR A 129 11.46 -0.71 -6.19
N GLU A 130 10.32 -1.40 -6.30
CA GLU A 130 10.22 -2.86 -6.50
C GLU A 130 10.87 -3.73 -5.41
N VAL A 131 11.21 -3.14 -4.26
CA VAL A 131 11.64 -3.88 -3.06
C VAL A 131 10.52 -4.80 -2.57
N ILE A 132 9.28 -4.30 -2.60
CA ILE A 132 8.07 -5.08 -2.42
C ILE A 132 7.39 -5.22 -3.78
N THR A 133 7.40 -6.44 -4.31
CA THR A 133 6.75 -6.74 -5.59
C THR A 133 5.23 -6.84 -5.41
N PHE A 134 4.48 -6.78 -6.50
CA PHE A 134 3.04 -7.05 -6.44
C PHE A 134 2.72 -8.49 -6.02
N THR A 135 3.60 -9.45 -6.29
CA THR A 135 3.50 -10.83 -5.78
C THR A 135 3.61 -10.86 -4.26
N ASP A 136 4.53 -10.07 -3.69
CA ASP A 136 4.67 -9.94 -2.25
C ASP A 136 3.46 -9.22 -1.64
N PHE A 137 3.01 -8.12 -2.28
CA PHE A 137 1.82 -7.39 -1.88
C PHE A 137 0.57 -8.28 -1.84
N ARG A 138 0.38 -9.15 -2.85
CA ARG A 138 -0.73 -10.12 -2.88
C ARG A 138 -0.73 -11.02 -1.64
N LYS A 139 0.45 -11.50 -1.21
CA LYS A 139 0.59 -12.32 0.00
C LYS A 139 0.28 -11.51 1.25
N ILE A 140 0.68 -10.24 1.30
CA ILE A 140 0.41 -9.33 2.43
C ILE A 140 -1.10 -9.18 2.64
N VAL A 141 -1.88 -9.02 1.57
CA VAL A 141 -3.31 -8.67 1.65
C VAL A 141 -4.26 -9.87 1.51
N GLU A 142 -3.75 -11.10 1.47
CA GLU A 142 -4.55 -12.32 1.29
C GLU A 142 -5.57 -12.53 2.42
N ASP A 143 -5.20 -12.15 3.64
CA ASP A 143 -5.95 -12.44 4.87
C ASP A 143 -6.86 -11.28 5.34
N ILE A 144 -6.90 -10.16 4.60
CA ILE A 144 -7.63 -8.94 4.99
C ILE A 144 -8.62 -8.53 3.89
N LYS A 145 -9.50 -7.56 4.15
CA LYS A 145 -10.33 -6.93 3.09
C LYS A 145 -9.43 -6.05 2.22
N PRO A 146 -8.90 -6.57 1.09
CA PRO A 146 -7.81 -5.88 0.39
C PRO A 146 -8.35 -4.66 -0.36
N ILE A 147 -9.66 -4.62 -0.65
CA ILE A 147 -10.25 -3.58 -1.48
C ILE A 147 -10.09 -2.19 -0.88
N ASN A 148 -10.28 -2.01 0.42
CA ASN A 148 -10.13 -0.71 1.08
C ASN A 148 -8.68 -0.20 1.02
N PHE A 149 -7.73 -1.12 1.11
CA PHE A 149 -6.32 -0.82 0.99
C PHE A 149 -5.94 -0.50 -0.47
N ILE A 150 -6.35 -1.36 -1.41
CA ILE A 150 -6.04 -1.26 -2.84
C ILE A 150 -6.59 0.05 -3.43
N ILE A 151 -7.84 0.43 -3.15
CA ILE A 151 -8.44 1.66 -3.70
C ILE A 151 -7.72 2.93 -3.24
N ARG A 152 -6.95 2.87 -2.15
CA ARG A 152 -6.14 3.98 -1.64
C ARG A 152 -4.71 3.91 -2.15
N LEU A 153 -4.15 2.70 -2.24
CA LEU A 153 -2.79 2.45 -2.70
C LEU A 153 -2.61 2.73 -4.20
N PHE A 154 -3.52 2.23 -5.04
CA PHE A 154 -3.36 2.33 -6.50
C PHE A 154 -3.21 3.77 -7.01
N PRO A 155 -4.06 4.73 -6.61
CA PRO A 155 -3.89 6.11 -7.02
C PRO A 155 -2.56 6.72 -6.56
N LEU A 156 -2.03 6.30 -5.40
CA LEU A 156 -0.74 6.76 -4.91
C LEU A 156 0.42 6.17 -5.72
N LEU A 157 0.39 4.87 -6.04
CA LEU A 157 1.38 4.23 -6.89
C LEU A 157 1.37 4.82 -8.31
N ILE A 158 0.18 5.04 -8.87
CA ILE A 158 0.03 5.74 -10.14
C ILE A 158 0.66 7.12 -9.99
N LYS A 159 0.25 7.96 -9.02
CA LYS A 159 0.81 9.31 -8.86
C LYS A 159 2.34 9.33 -8.69
N ASP A 160 2.90 8.33 -8.01
CA ASP A 160 4.34 8.22 -7.77
C ASP A 160 5.09 7.79 -9.06
N LYS A 161 4.61 6.77 -9.77
CA LYS A 161 5.16 6.30 -11.06
C LYS A 161 4.87 7.24 -12.25
N VAL A 162 3.74 7.93 -12.23
CA VAL A 162 3.29 8.93 -13.22
C VAL A 162 4.16 10.19 -13.19
N LYS A 163 4.87 10.46 -12.09
CA LYS A 163 5.91 11.48 -12.09
C LYS A 163 7.13 11.10 -12.95
N GLU A 164 7.34 9.82 -13.25
CA GLU A 164 8.47 9.34 -14.07
C GLU A 164 8.04 8.93 -15.51
N GLU A 165 6.86 8.34 -15.71
CA GLU A 165 6.49 7.78 -17.03
C GLU A 165 5.02 8.03 -17.42
N PHE A 166 4.59 9.29 -17.55
CA PHE A 166 3.31 9.56 -18.22
C PHE A 166 3.46 9.43 -19.75
N GLY A 167 3.31 8.18 -20.22
CA GLY A 167 3.30 7.85 -21.63
C GLY A 167 2.47 6.62 -21.97
N ASN A 168 2.80 5.42 -21.45
CA ASN A 168 2.40 4.20 -22.17
C ASN A 168 1.96 2.96 -21.37
N ASN A 169 1.96 2.92 -20.04
CA ASN A 169 1.78 1.64 -19.34
C ASN A 169 0.39 1.38 -18.75
N ILE A 170 -0.62 1.36 -19.63
CA ILE A 170 -1.90 0.66 -19.37
C ILE A 170 -1.64 -0.82 -19.04
N ASN A 171 -0.58 -1.42 -19.60
CA ASN A 171 -0.19 -2.82 -19.41
C ASN A 171 0.09 -3.18 -17.95
N LEU A 172 0.63 -2.26 -17.14
CA LEU A 172 0.88 -2.52 -15.72
C LEU A 172 -0.42 -2.77 -14.94
N CYS A 173 -1.54 -2.18 -15.33
CA CYS A 173 -2.84 -2.49 -14.70
C CYS A 173 -3.30 -3.92 -15.04
N TRP A 174 -3.00 -4.39 -16.26
CA TRP A 174 -3.35 -5.73 -16.74
C TRP A 174 -2.49 -6.84 -16.11
N ASP A 175 -1.18 -6.61 -15.97
CA ASP A 175 -0.22 -7.58 -15.39
C ASP A 175 -0.51 -7.87 -13.90
N LEU A 176 -1.28 -7.01 -13.25
CA LEU A 176 -1.63 -7.09 -11.84
C LEU A 176 -3.01 -7.72 -11.58
N GLY A 177 -3.67 -8.21 -12.64
CA GLY A 177 -4.98 -8.87 -12.53
C GLY A 177 -6.10 -7.93 -12.10
N LEU A 178 -5.88 -6.62 -12.18
CA LEU A 178 -6.91 -5.62 -11.94
C LEU A 178 -7.56 -5.34 -13.29
N ASN A 179 -8.88 -5.36 -13.32
CA ASN A 179 -9.64 -5.22 -14.55
C ASN A 179 -10.14 -3.76 -14.67
N PRO A 180 -9.35 -2.80 -15.19
CA PRO A 180 -9.84 -1.45 -15.41
C PRO A 180 -10.84 -1.51 -16.56
N LYS A 181 -12.13 -1.38 -16.27
CA LYS A 181 -13.13 -1.18 -17.33
C LYS A 181 -12.78 0.11 -18.11
N PRO A 182 -12.91 0.12 -19.46
CA PRO A 182 -12.71 1.31 -20.29
C PRO A 182 -13.70 2.43 -19.92
N PRO A 183 -13.53 3.68 -20.38
CA PRO A 183 -13.95 4.87 -19.64
C PRO A 183 -15.47 4.98 -19.60
N VAL A 184 -16.05 4.64 -18.46
CA VAL A 184 -17.49 4.80 -18.22
C VAL A 184 -17.71 6.08 -17.44
N GLN A 185 -18.24 7.07 -18.16
CA GLN A 185 -19.04 8.16 -17.63
C GLN A 185 -19.96 7.66 -16.50
N LYS A 186 -19.99 8.40 -15.39
CA LYS A 186 -20.68 8.10 -14.11
C LYS A 186 -19.89 7.24 -13.11
N TYR A 187 -18.89 7.85 -12.51
CA TYR A 187 -18.72 7.77 -11.05
C TYR A 187 -18.91 9.17 -10.47
N GLU A 188 -20.13 9.69 -10.60
CA GLU A 188 -20.64 10.70 -9.67
C GLU A 188 -20.90 9.99 -8.35
N THR A 189 -19.97 10.19 -7.39
CA THR A 189 -20.02 9.89 -5.93
C THR A 189 -18.76 9.19 -5.40
N LEU A 190 -17.58 9.63 -5.82
CA LEU A 190 -16.43 9.71 -4.91
C LEU A 190 -16.10 11.20 -4.77
N TYR A 191 -16.70 11.81 -3.74
CA TYR A 191 -16.37 13.13 -3.24
C TYR A 191 -14.92 13.12 -2.74
N LEU A 192 -13.98 13.30 -3.66
CA LEU A 192 -12.62 13.70 -3.40
C LEU A 192 -12.40 15.01 -4.13
N ASP A 193 -12.35 16.04 -3.31
CA ASP A 193 -12.17 17.46 -3.56
C ASP A 193 -11.60 17.85 -4.95
N ARG A 194 -12.35 18.71 -5.64
CA ARG A 194 -12.15 19.17 -7.02
C ARG A 194 -10.95 20.10 -7.24
N GLN A 195 -10.12 20.37 -6.23
CA GLN A 195 -9.14 21.47 -6.32
C GLN A 195 -7.75 21.13 -6.91
N HIS A 196 -7.51 19.91 -7.41
CA HIS A 196 -6.18 19.55 -7.94
C HIS A 196 -6.14 18.97 -9.37
N PHE A 197 -7.23 19.00 -10.13
CA PHE A 197 -7.26 18.48 -11.51
C PHE A 197 -7.63 19.49 -12.60
N GLU A 198 -7.57 20.81 -12.32
CA GLU A 198 -7.88 21.85 -13.31
C GLU A 198 -6.89 21.93 -14.48
N PHE A 199 -5.73 21.27 -14.41
CA PHE A 199 -4.79 21.24 -15.54
C PHE A 199 -5.24 20.30 -16.69
N THR A 200 -6.28 19.48 -16.50
CA THR A 200 -6.71 18.47 -17.51
C THR A 200 -7.99 18.84 -18.26
N LEU A 201 -8.67 19.93 -17.91
CA LEU A 201 -9.95 20.28 -18.51
C LEU A 201 -9.78 21.43 -19.51
N GLY A 202 -9.54 21.08 -20.77
CA GLY A 202 -9.68 22.01 -21.88
C GLY A 202 -11.09 22.61 -21.92
N ALA A 203 -11.18 23.92 -22.15
CA ALA A 203 -12.43 24.69 -22.17
C ALA A 203 -13.48 24.13 -23.17
N PRO A 204 -14.79 24.31 -22.91
CA PRO A 204 -15.84 23.64 -23.67
C PRO A 204 -16.27 24.45 -24.90
N THR A 205 -16.45 23.79 -26.03
CA THR A 205 -17.33 24.24 -27.11
C THR A 205 -18.35 23.13 -27.41
N TYR A 206 -19.60 23.35 -27.01
CA TYR A 206 -20.75 22.52 -27.44
C TYR A 206 -21.26 22.99 -28.81
N PRO A 207 -21.89 22.09 -29.59
CA PRO A 207 -23.35 22.22 -29.71
C PRO A 207 -24.14 20.89 -29.73
N GLN A 208 -25.18 20.89 -28.89
CA GLN A 208 -26.57 20.38 -28.97
C GLN A 208 -26.98 19.04 -29.64
N SER A 209 -27.72 18.28 -28.80
CA SER A 209 -28.98 17.53 -29.00
C SER A 209 -29.00 16.27 -29.87
N TYR A 210 -29.36 15.13 -29.25
CA TYR A 210 -30.43 14.23 -29.70
C TYR A 210 -30.93 13.39 -28.50
N GLN A 211 -32.25 13.32 -28.31
CA GLN A 211 -32.91 12.35 -27.43
C GLN A 211 -33.18 11.06 -28.23
N VAL A 212 -32.93 9.90 -27.64
CA VAL A 212 -33.49 8.62 -28.12
C VAL A 212 -33.99 7.81 -26.92
N VAL A 213 -35.24 7.34 -27.07
CA VAL A 213 -36.03 6.50 -26.18
C VAL A 213 -35.41 5.11 -26.08
N THR A 214 -35.25 4.55 -24.87
CA THR A 214 -34.80 3.17 -24.68
C THR A 214 -35.89 2.31 -24.03
N THR A 215 -36.27 1.23 -24.71
CA THR A 215 -36.88 0.03 -24.13
C THR A 215 -35.83 -0.72 -23.31
N ALA A 216 -35.35 -0.10 -22.24
CA ALA A 216 -34.31 -0.67 -21.38
C ALA A 216 -34.94 -1.63 -20.35
N LEU A 217 -34.39 -2.84 -20.26
CA LEU A 217 -34.67 -3.75 -19.14
C LEU A 217 -34.28 -3.07 -17.82
N SER A 218 -35.03 -3.35 -16.76
CA SER A 218 -34.67 -2.88 -15.43
C SER A 218 -33.41 -3.58 -14.94
N MET A 219 -32.66 -2.93 -14.04
CA MET A 219 -31.37 -3.45 -13.59
C MET A 219 -31.50 -4.84 -12.92
N THR A 220 -32.62 -5.10 -12.25
CA THR A 220 -32.93 -6.40 -11.64
C THR A 220 -33.09 -7.51 -12.68
N GLU A 221 -33.73 -7.23 -13.81
CA GLU A 221 -33.91 -8.20 -14.90
C GLU A 221 -32.59 -8.49 -15.63
N VAL A 222 -31.69 -7.50 -15.70
CA VAL A 222 -30.33 -7.68 -16.23
C VAL A 222 -29.50 -8.55 -15.31
N GLU A 223 -29.58 -8.34 -14.00
CA GLU A 223 -28.85 -9.11 -12.99
C GLU A 223 -29.28 -10.59 -12.98
N ASP A 224 -30.58 -10.85 -13.00
CA ASP A 224 -31.12 -12.22 -13.04
C ASP A 224 -30.68 -12.97 -14.31
N LYS A 225 -30.65 -12.29 -15.46
CA LYS A 225 -30.19 -12.88 -16.72
C LYS A 225 -28.69 -13.16 -16.74
N ILE A 226 -27.87 -12.29 -16.18
CA ILE A 226 -26.43 -12.51 -16.07
C ILE A 226 -26.14 -13.69 -15.13
N LEU A 227 -26.86 -13.80 -14.02
CA LEU A 227 -26.74 -14.94 -13.11
C LEU A 227 -27.14 -16.26 -13.80
N GLU A 228 -28.24 -16.26 -14.56
CA GLU A 228 -28.65 -17.42 -15.36
C GLU A 228 -27.54 -17.85 -16.35
N PHE A 229 -26.93 -16.89 -17.06
CA PHE A 229 -25.85 -17.16 -18.02
C PHE A 229 -24.55 -17.67 -17.39
N LEU A 230 -24.24 -17.23 -16.17
CA LEU A 230 -23.04 -17.67 -15.44
C LEU A 230 -23.21 -19.06 -14.81
N LEU A 231 -24.44 -19.45 -14.47
CA LEU A 231 -24.75 -20.74 -13.86
C LEU A 231 -25.01 -21.84 -14.89
N SER A 232 -25.33 -21.47 -16.12
CA SER A 232 -25.46 -22.39 -17.25
C SER A 232 -24.15 -22.44 -18.04
N SER A 233 -23.82 -23.57 -18.66
CA SER A 233 -22.56 -23.79 -19.42
C SER A 233 -22.53 -23.05 -20.77
N ASN A 234 -23.00 -21.81 -20.80
CA ASN A 234 -23.08 -21.00 -22.02
C ASN A 234 -21.73 -20.39 -22.37
N SER A 235 -21.49 -20.21 -23.68
CA SER A 235 -20.23 -19.64 -24.15
C SER A 235 -20.22 -18.12 -24.02
N PHE A 236 -19.02 -17.57 -23.86
CA PHE A 236 -18.82 -16.13 -23.71
C PHE A 236 -19.43 -15.32 -24.86
N ASP A 237 -19.37 -15.83 -26.10
CA ASP A 237 -19.93 -15.17 -27.28
C ASP A 237 -21.46 -15.01 -27.22
N GLN A 238 -22.16 -15.96 -26.58
CA GLN A 238 -23.61 -15.90 -26.40
C GLN A 238 -24.02 -14.80 -25.40
N ILE A 239 -23.19 -14.59 -24.37
CA ILE A 239 -23.38 -13.54 -23.37
C ILE A 239 -23.16 -12.17 -24.02
N VAL A 240 -22.10 -12.03 -24.82
CA VAL A 240 -21.80 -10.78 -25.54
C VAL A 240 -22.89 -10.43 -26.55
N SER A 241 -23.37 -11.42 -27.31
CA SER A 241 -24.45 -11.20 -28.30
C SER A 241 -25.79 -10.80 -27.67
N TRP A 242 -26.01 -11.06 -26.38
CA TRP A 242 -27.22 -10.64 -25.67
C TRP A 242 -27.11 -9.20 -25.13
N ILE A 243 -25.91 -8.77 -24.77
CA ILE A 243 -25.64 -7.44 -24.22
C ILE A 243 -25.59 -6.38 -25.33
N SER A 244 -25.22 -6.76 -26.56
CA SER A 244 -25.11 -5.90 -27.75
C SER A 244 -26.44 -5.64 -28.43
#